data_AF-A0A924AC86-F1
#
_entry.id   AF-A0A924AC86-F1
#
_cell.length_a   1.000
_cell.length_b   1.000
_cell.length_c   1.000
_cell.angle_alpha   90.00
_cell.angle_beta   90.00
_cell.angle_gamma   90.00
#
_symmetry.space_group_name_H-M   'P 1'
#
loop_
_entity.id
_entity.type
_entity.pdbx_description
1 polymer ?
#
loop_
_entity_poly.entity_id
_entity_poly.type
_entity_poly.pdbx_seq_one_letter_code
_entity_poly.pdbx_strand_id
1 'polypeptide(L)' 'ANDLIPGGAGVRAQACDKDGGLIDDFYIEETKGIIHVLNAPSPAATSSLAIGKHIAELAIKQLEVKN' A
#
# COMPACT_ATOMS: atom_id res chain seq x y z
N ALA A 1 26.08 21.88 17.13
CA ALA A 1 26.72 20.69 16.51
C ALA A 1 26.44 19.41 17.30
N ASN A 2 25.84 19.47 18.49
CA ASN A 2 25.47 18.31 19.31
C ASN A 2 23.95 18.06 19.31
N ASP A 3 23.22 18.69 18.38
CA ASP A 3 21.75 18.72 18.37
C ASP A 3 21.13 17.53 17.62
N LEU A 4 21.97 16.67 17.04
CA LEU A 4 21.56 15.51 16.26
C LEU A 4 22.21 14.24 16.82
N ILE A 5 21.41 13.17 16.90
CA ILE A 5 21.88 11.81 17.15
C ILE A 5 21.60 10.94 15.91
N PRO A 6 22.34 9.86 15.70
CA PRO A 6 22.05 8.92 14.61
C PRO A 6 20.63 8.35 14.71
N GLY A 7 19.91 8.34 13.58
CA GLY A 7 18.60 7.71 13.43
C GLY A 7 18.65 6.51 12.50
N GLY A 8 17.59 5.70 12.51
CA GLY A 8 17.43 4.60 11.55
C GLY A 8 17.08 5.09 10.14
N ALA A 9 17.32 4.24 9.14
CA ALA A 9 16.87 4.44 7.76
C ALA A 9 15.67 3.53 7.43
N GLY A 10 14.81 3.97 6.52
CA GLY A 10 13.66 3.20 6.05
C GLY A 10 13.33 3.52 4.60
N VAL A 11 12.76 2.54 3.90
CA VAL A 11 12.28 2.68 2.51
C VAL A 11 10.75 2.64 2.49
N ARG A 12 10.14 3.46 1.64
CA ARG A 12 8.69 3.44 1.42
C ARG A 12 8.37 2.61 0.19
N ALA A 13 7.27 1.84 0.25
CA ALA A 13 6.66 1.26 -0.94
C ALA A 13 5.94 2.36 -1.71
N GLN A 14 6.72 3.11 -2.50
CA GLN A 14 6.30 4.28 -3.26
C GLN A 14 6.37 3.97 -4.76
N ALA A 15 5.21 3.91 -5.40
CA ALA A 15 5.11 3.72 -6.84
C ALA A 15 5.37 5.03 -7.59
N CYS A 16 5.93 4.89 -8.79
CA CYS A 16 6.18 5.96 -9.73
C CYS A 16 5.49 5.62 -11.05
N ASP A 17 4.79 6.59 -11.63
CA ASP A 17 4.15 6.45 -12.93
C ASP A 17 5.16 6.52 -14.08
N LYS A 18 4.67 6.27 -15.29
CA LYS A 18 5.48 6.23 -16.52
C LYS A 18 6.15 7.57 -16.87
N ASP A 19 5.65 8.68 -16.32
CA ASP A 19 6.13 10.04 -16.59
C ASP A 19 7.05 10.53 -15.45
N GLY A 20 7.31 9.70 -14.44
CA GLY A 20 8.18 10.00 -13.31
C GLY A 20 7.44 10.57 -12.08
N GLY A 21 6.11 10.69 -12.13
CA GLY A 21 5.29 11.16 -11.02
C GLY A 21 5.19 10.13 -9.91
N LEU A 22 5.16 10.56 -8.65
CA LEU A 22 4.90 9.67 -7.52
C LEU A 22 3.40 9.53 -7.32
N ILE A 23 2.92 8.30 -7.10
CA ILE A 23 1.51 8.07 -6.80
C ILE A 23 1.23 8.47 -5.36
N ASP A 24 0.25 9.35 -5.15
CA ASP A 24 -0.03 9.94 -3.84
C ASP A 24 -0.80 9.03 -2.88
N ASP A 25 -1.61 8.11 -3.40
CA ASP A 25 -2.51 7.24 -2.60
C ASP A 25 -2.24 5.75 -2.85
N PHE A 26 -2.90 4.87 -2.10
CA PHE A 26 -2.83 3.43 -2.29
C PHE A 26 -3.13 3.05 -3.74
N TYR A 27 -2.28 2.22 -4.31
CA TYR A 27 -2.49 1.66 -5.64
C TYR A 27 -2.68 0.16 -5.51
N ILE A 28 -3.90 -0.31 -5.77
CA ILE A 28 -4.30 -1.71 -5.60
C ILE A 28 -4.79 -2.25 -6.94
N GLU A 29 -4.26 -3.38 -7.37
CA GLU A 29 -4.63 -4.05 -8.61
C GLU A 29 -5.11 -5.48 -8.33
N GLU A 30 -6.19 -5.89 -8.99
CA GLU A 30 -6.81 -7.20 -8.80
C GLU A 30 -6.60 -8.08 -10.04
N THR A 31 -6.13 -9.31 -9.84
CA THR A 31 -6.18 -10.37 -10.85
C THR A 31 -6.81 -11.62 -10.25
N LYS A 32 -7.04 -12.67 -11.06
CA LYS A 32 -7.76 -13.87 -10.60
C LYS A 32 -7.04 -14.53 -9.42
N GLY A 33 -7.59 -14.36 -8.21
CA GLY A 33 -7.06 -14.94 -6.98
C GLY A 33 -5.85 -14.21 -6.41
N ILE A 34 -5.55 -12.99 -6.87
CA ILE A 34 -4.42 -12.18 -6.39
C ILE A 34 -4.86 -10.72 -6.25
N ILE A 35 -4.45 -10.10 -5.14
CA ILE A 35 -4.61 -8.67 -4.89
C ILE A 35 -3.21 -8.09 -4.67
N HIS A 36 -2.81 -7.17 -5.54
CA HIS A 36 -1.52 -6.49 -5.49
C HIS A 36 -1.68 -5.14 -4.80
N VAL A 37 -0.92 -4.88 -3.73
CA VAL A 37 -0.80 -3.54 -3.14
C VAL A 37 0.52 -2.93 -3.65
N LEU A 38 0.43 -2.14 -4.72
CA LEU A 38 1.55 -1.62 -5.49
C LEU A 38 2.10 -0.30 -4.92
N ASN A 39 1.25 0.48 -4.25
CA ASN A 39 1.64 1.71 -3.57
C ASN A 39 1.00 1.74 -2.18
N ALA A 40 1.77 2.10 -1.16
CA ALA A 40 1.29 2.30 0.20
C ALA A 40 2.05 3.49 0.82
N PRO A 41 1.78 4.72 0.36
CA PRO A 41 2.48 5.91 0.80
C PRO A 41 1.98 6.36 2.18
N SER A 42 2.55 7.45 2.71
CA SER A 42 2.08 7.98 3.99
C SER A 42 0.62 8.46 3.87
N PRO A 43 -0.28 8.09 4.81
CA PRO A 43 0.04 7.53 6.12
C PRO A 43 -0.34 6.04 6.26
N ALA A 44 0.27 5.14 5.48
CA ALA A 44 -0.06 3.71 5.47
C ALA A 44 -0.03 3.03 6.84
N ALA A 45 0.92 3.40 7.71
CA ALA A 45 0.97 2.83 9.06
C ALA A 45 -0.26 3.21 9.90
N THR A 46 -0.72 4.47 9.81
CA THR A 46 -1.85 4.94 10.61
C THR A 46 -3.20 4.53 10.02
N SER A 47 -3.29 4.34 8.70
CA SER A 47 -4.50 3.84 8.02
C SER A 47 -4.51 2.33 7.81
N SER A 48 -3.54 1.59 8.38
CA SER A 48 -3.32 0.16 8.15
C SER A 48 -4.56 -0.71 8.40
N LEU A 49 -5.36 -0.44 9.43
CA LEU A 49 -6.58 -1.19 9.73
C LEU A 49 -7.70 -0.94 8.71
N ALA A 50 -7.86 0.32 8.26
CA ALA A 50 -8.87 0.68 7.27
C ALA A 50 -8.54 0.03 5.92
N ILE A 51 -7.28 0.10 5.50
CA ILE A 51 -6.83 -0.55 4.27
C ILE A 51 -6.83 -2.08 4.38
N GLY A 52 -6.44 -2.63 5.52
CA GLY A 52 -6.52 -4.07 5.77
C GLY A 52 -7.95 -4.60 5.64
N LYS A 53 -8.93 -3.87 6.17
CA LYS A 53 -10.36 -4.19 6.00
C LYS A 53 -10.77 -4.16 4.53
N HIS A 54 -10.38 -3.11 3.80
CA HIS A 54 -10.69 -2.99 2.38
C HIS A 54 -10.11 -4.17 1.56
N ILE A 55 -8.84 -4.53 1.78
CA ILE A 55 -8.20 -5.67 1.11
C ILE A 55 -8.92 -7.00 1.44
N ALA A 56 -9.36 -7.18 2.69
CA ALA A 56 -10.10 -8.39 3.08
C ALA A 56 -11.46 -8.48 2.37
N GLU A 57 -12.17 -7.36 2.22
CA GLU A 57 -13.44 -7.30 1.48
C GLU A 57 -13.26 -7.66 -0.01
N LEU A 58 -12.19 -7.15 -0.65
CA LEU A 58 -11.82 -7.53 -2.01
C LEU A 58 -11.55 -9.05 -2.12
N ALA A 59 -10.82 -9.60 -1.15
CA ALA A 59 -10.49 -11.03 -1.14
C ALA A 59 -11.75 -11.90 -0.99
N ILE A 60 -12.66 -11.54 -0.09
CA ILE A 60 -13.94 -12.25 0.11
C ILE A 60 -14.74 -12.25 -1.19
N LYS A 61 -14.88 -11.08 -1.83
CA LYS A 61 -15.60 -10.94 -3.10
C LYS A 61 -15.05 -11.88 -4.18
N GLN A 62 -13.72 -12.01 -4.31
CA GLN A 62 -13.11 -12.92 -5.29
C GLN A 62 -13.32 -14.40 -4.96
N LEU A 63 -13.49 -14.75 -3.68
CA LEU A 63 -13.78 -16.12 -3.25
C LEU A 63 -15.26 -16.48 -3.47
N GLU A 64 -16.18 -15.55 -3.23
CA GLU A 64 -17.62 -15.77 -3.39
C GLU A 64 -18.04 -15.98 -4.86
N VAL A 65 -17.39 -15.30 -5.81
CA VAL A 65 -17.64 -15.49 -7.26
C VAL A 65 -17.29 -16.91 -7.75
N LYS A 66 -16.58 -17.71 -6.93
CA LYS A 66 -16.24 -19.11 -7.26
C LYS A 66 -17.28 -20.14 -6.79
N ASN A 67 -18.34 -19.72 -6.10
CA ASN A 67 -19.41 -20.61 -5.60
C ASN A 67 -20.67 -20.54 -6.47
#